data_AF-E2ALB6-F1
#
_entry.id   AF-E2ALB6-F1
#
_cell.length_a   1.000
_cell.length_b   1.000
_cell.length_c   1.000
_cell.angle_alpha   90.00
_cell.angle_beta   90.00
_cell.angle_gamma   90.00
#
_symmetry.space_group_name_H-M   'P 1'
#
loop_
_entity.id
_entity.type
_entity.pdbx_description
1 polymer ?
#
loop_
_entity_poly.entity_id
_entity_poly.type
_entity_poly.pdbx_seq_one_letter_code
_entity_poly.pdbx_strand_id
1 'polypeptide(L)'
;MPVQEVNMDENNMQWTRFKSTPIMPVYFIAADVFHLAFTSETNQSARLLCRTDMLPRVQFAYTVAKNITQFLEKELPYIRKTPEVNHITIPELFDTEEIILGSILHR
;
A
#
# COMPACT_ATOMS: atom_id res chain seq x y z
N MET A 1 -1.62 -6.37 1.70
CA MET A 1 -2.77 -6.88 2.50
C MET A 1 -2.70 -6.32 3.91
N PRO A 2 -3.81 -6.25 4.67
CA PRO A 2 -3.77 -5.78 6.05
C PRO A 2 -2.95 -6.72 6.93
N VAL A 3 -2.22 -6.12 7.88
CA VAL A 3 -1.51 -6.86 8.93
C VAL A 3 -2.53 -7.62 9.79
N GLN A 4 -2.26 -8.89 10.03
CA GLN A 4 -3.02 -9.76 10.93
C GLN A 4 -2.32 -9.88 12.29
N GLU A 5 -1.00 -10.05 12.30
CA GLU A 5 -0.22 -10.33 13.50
C GLU A 5 1.22 -9.87 13.31
N VAL A 6 1.86 -9.41 14.39
CA VAL A 6 3.29 -9.05 14.42
C VAL A 6 3.91 -9.72 15.64
N ASN A 7 4.94 -10.52 15.42
CA ASN A 7 5.67 -11.24 16.46
C ASN A 7 7.18 -10.98 16.33
N MET A 8 7.93 -11.22 17.40
CA MET A 8 9.39 -11.21 17.43
C MET A 8 9.90 -12.62 17.67
N ASP A 9 10.88 -13.07 16.90
CA ASP A 9 11.55 -14.35 17.15
C ASP A 9 12.73 -14.23 18.13
N GLU A 10 13.34 -15.37 18.46
CA GLU A 10 14.48 -15.47 19.38
C GLU A 10 15.72 -14.70 18.90
N ASN A 11 15.81 -14.40 17.61
CA ASN A 11 16.91 -13.63 17.00
C ASN A 11 16.60 -12.13 16.90
N ASN A 12 15.54 -11.66 17.56
CA ASN A 12 15.02 -10.29 17.44
C ASN A 12 14.60 -9.92 16.00
N MET A 13 14.17 -10.88 15.19
CA MET A 13 13.57 -10.58 13.88
C MET A 13 12.05 -10.43 14.01
N GLN A 14 11.51 -9.40 13.37
CA GLN A 14 10.08 -9.15 13.32
C GLN A 14 9.44 -10.00 12.22
N TRP A 15 8.45 -10.81 12.61
CA TRP A 15 7.58 -11.57 11.72
C TRP A 15 6.23 -10.87 11.60
N THR A 16 5.93 -10.34 10.42
CA THR A 16 4.63 -9.72 10.11
C THR A 16 3.79 -10.69 9.29
N ARG A 17 2.69 -11.19 9.86
CA ARG A 17 1.70 -12.00 9.15
C ARG A 17 0.62 -11.09 8.58
N PHE A 18 0.30 -11.28 7.30
CA PHE A 18 -0.78 -10.59 6.62
C PHE A 18 -1.99 -11.50 6.44
N LYS A 19 -3.18 -10.90 6.30
CA LYS A 19 -4.40 -11.65 5.95
C LYS A 19 -4.26 -12.32 4.57
N SER A 20 -4.89 -13.47 4.41
CA SER A 20 -4.92 -14.21 3.13
C SER A 20 -5.47 -13.34 2.00
N THR A 21 -4.80 -13.42 0.84
CA THR A 21 -5.26 -12.76 -0.39
C THR A 21 -6.52 -13.44 -0.93
N PRO A 22 -7.34 -12.73 -1.73
CA PRO A 22 -8.35 -13.39 -2.54
C PRO A 22 -7.69 -14.27 -3.61
N ILE A 23 -8.50 -15.10 -4.28
CA ILE A 23 -8.07 -15.83 -5.48
C ILE A 23 -7.59 -14.80 -6.51
N MET A 24 -6.32 -14.89 -6.89
CA MET A 24 -5.69 -13.97 -7.84
C MET A 24 -4.57 -14.70 -8.63
N PRO A 25 -4.25 -14.23 -9.84
CA PRO A 25 -3.08 -14.69 -10.58
C PRO A 25 -1.75 -14.48 -9.81
N VAL A 26 -0.79 -15.38 -10.04
CA VAL A 26 0.50 -15.37 -9.32
C VAL A 26 1.34 -14.12 -9.56
N TYR A 27 1.19 -13.46 -10.70
CA TYR A 27 1.93 -12.23 -11.02
C TYR A 27 1.45 -11.00 -10.22
N PHE A 28 0.34 -11.11 -9.47
CA PHE A 28 -0.09 -10.06 -8.54
C PHE A 28 0.45 -10.27 -7.11
N ILE A 29 1.31 -11.27 -6.88
CA ILE A 29 1.95 -11.49 -5.58
C ILE A 29 3.18 -10.58 -5.47
N ALA A 30 3.20 -9.71 -4.48
CA ALA A 30 4.40 -8.98 -4.06
C ALA A 30 4.54 -8.98 -2.54
N ALA A 31 5.80 -8.89 -2.09
CA ALA A 31 6.17 -8.69 -0.71
C ALA A 31 7.38 -7.77 -0.68
N ASP A 32 7.24 -6.68 0.09
CA ASP A 32 8.18 -5.59 0.09
C ASP A 32 8.65 -5.29 1.52
N VAL A 33 9.96 -5.02 1.68
CA VAL A 33 10.55 -4.60 2.94
C VAL A 33 11.32 -3.32 2.71
N PHE A 34 10.78 -2.21 3.22
CA PHE A 34 11.36 -0.89 3.05
C PHE A 34 11.37 -0.11 4.35
N HIS A 35 12.33 0.79 4.49
CA HIS A 35 12.34 1.79 5.56
C HIS A 35 11.63 3.07 5.07
N LEU A 36 10.31 3.14 5.26
CA LEU A 36 9.46 4.23 4.75
C LEU A 36 8.73 4.96 5.87
N ALA A 37 8.42 6.23 5.61
CA ALA A 37 7.40 6.98 6.32
C ALA A 37 6.04 6.76 5.65
N PHE A 38 4.97 6.88 6.42
CA PHE A 38 3.60 6.77 5.94
C PHE A 38 2.84 8.07 6.21
N THR A 39 2.05 8.52 5.24
CA THR A 39 1.08 9.60 5.44
C THR A 39 -0.12 9.02 6.19
N SER A 40 -0.09 8.98 7.52
CA SER A 40 -1.22 8.48 8.30
C SER A 40 -2.32 9.53 8.40
N GLU A 41 -3.46 9.28 7.75
CA GLU A 41 -4.75 9.53 8.37
C GLU A 41 -5.36 8.16 8.75
N THR A 42 -5.53 7.94 10.04
CA THR A 42 -6.07 6.71 10.61
C THR A 42 -7.45 6.42 9.98
N ASN A 43 -7.68 5.18 9.53
CA ASN A 43 -8.94 4.65 8.95
C ASN A 43 -9.20 4.83 7.44
N GLN A 44 -8.16 4.96 6.60
CA GLN A 44 -8.38 5.08 5.14
C GLN A 44 -8.05 3.81 4.38
N SER A 45 -8.85 3.54 3.35
CA SER A 45 -8.69 2.46 2.38
C SER A 45 -7.47 2.64 1.48
N ALA A 46 -6.90 3.85 1.43
CA ALA A 46 -5.68 4.17 0.70
C ALA A 46 -4.60 4.71 1.66
N ARG A 47 -3.36 4.26 1.47
CA ARG A 47 -2.16 4.76 2.16
C ARG A 47 -1.12 5.17 1.13
N LEU A 48 -0.32 6.18 1.44
CA LEU A 48 0.87 6.53 0.67
C LEU A 48 2.12 6.31 1.52
N LEU A 49 3.00 5.46 1.03
CA LEU A 49 4.28 5.13 1.63
C LEU A 49 5.39 5.75 0.79
N CYS A 50 6.26 6.52 1.43
CA CYS A 50 7.37 7.19 0.77
C CYS A 50 8.57 7.29 1.73
N ARG A 51 9.74 7.66 1.22
CA ARG A 51 10.85 8.03 2.10
C ARG A 51 10.49 9.30 2.89
N THR A 52 11.02 9.43 4.11
CA THR A 52 10.67 10.51 5.04
C THR A 52 10.95 11.90 4.48
N ASP A 53 12.05 12.05 3.73
CA ASP A 53 12.47 13.28 3.04
C ASP A 53 11.55 13.68 1.89
N MET A 54 10.81 12.72 1.33
CA MET A 54 9.87 12.92 0.22
C MET A 54 8.46 13.28 0.69
N LEU A 55 8.15 13.14 1.99
CA LEU A 55 6.82 13.34 2.55
C LEU A 55 6.16 14.68 2.12
N PRO A 56 6.86 15.83 2.11
CA PRO A 56 6.25 17.10 1.68
C PRO A 56 5.90 17.13 0.19
N ARG A 57 6.61 16.37 -0.65
CA ARG A 57 6.44 16.37 -2.12
C ARG A 57 5.28 15.50 -2.59
N VAL A 58 4.90 14.51 -1.78
CA VAL A 58 3.90 13.50 -2.15
C VAL A 58 2.49 13.84 -1.65
N GLN A 59 2.30 14.95 -0.93
CA GLN A 59 1.01 15.35 -0.38
C GLN A 59 -0.07 15.55 -1.45
N PHE A 60 0.27 16.19 -2.57
CA PHE A 60 -0.67 16.38 -3.67
C PHE A 60 -1.11 15.04 -4.26
N ALA A 61 -0.17 14.14 -4.52
CA ALA A 61 -0.46 12.80 -5.03
C ALA A 61 -1.35 12.00 -4.07
N TYR A 62 -1.09 12.08 -2.76
CA TYR A 62 -1.95 11.49 -1.73
C TYR A 62 -3.39 12.00 -1.81
N THR A 63 -3.59 13.32 -1.89
CA THR A 63 -4.93 13.93 -2.00
C THR A 63 -5.67 13.44 -3.24
N VAL A 64 -4.99 13.37 -4.38
CA VAL A 64 -5.57 12.86 -5.63
C VAL A 64 -5.96 11.39 -5.51
N ALA A 65 -5.05 10.54 -5.04
CA ALA A 65 -5.28 9.10 -4.88
C ALA A 65 -6.44 8.82 -3.90
N LYS A 66 -6.49 9.55 -2.79
CA LYS A 66 -7.58 9.49 -1.80
C LYS A 66 -8.93 9.84 -2.43
N ASN A 67 -9.01 10.97 -3.14
CA ASN A 67 -10.26 11.42 -3.76
C ASN A 67 -10.75 10.44 -4.83
N ILE A 68 -9.85 9.91 -5.67
CA ILE A 68 -10.17 8.90 -6.67
C ILE A 68 -10.69 7.62 -5.99
N THR A 69 -10.00 7.15 -4.95
CA THR A 69 -10.41 5.95 -4.21
C THR A 69 -11.81 6.11 -3.63
N GLN A 70 -12.09 7.25 -2.98
CA GLN A 70 -13.41 7.55 -2.42
C GLN A 70 -14.51 7.63 -3.50
N PHE A 71 -14.20 8.24 -4.64
CA PHE A 71 -15.10 8.31 -5.79
C PHE A 71 -15.43 6.90 -6.33
N LEU A 72 -14.41 6.08 -6.57
CA LEU A 72 -14.60 4.71 -7.07
C LEU A 72 -15.38 3.84 -6.08
N GLU A 73 -15.11 3.97 -4.77
CA GLU A 73 -15.86 3.26 -3.74
C GLU A 73 -17.34 3.62 -3.69
N LYS A 74 -17.67 4.88 -4.02
CA LYS A 74 -19.05 5.37 -4.07
C LYS A 74 -19.76 4.92 -5.34
N GLU A 75 -19.12 5.07 -6.49
CA GLU A 75 -19.75 4.81 -7.80
C GLU A 75 -19.76 3.32 -8.18
N LEU A 76 -18.81 2.54 -7.64
CA LEU A 76 -18.66 1.11 -7.95
C LEU A 76 -18.77 0.24 -6.68
N PRO A 77 -19.88 0.30 -5.91
CA PRO A 77 -20.00 -0.34 -4.61
C PRO A 77 -19.99 -1.88 -4.68
N TYR A 78 -20.23 -2.45 -5.86
CA TYR A 78 -20.27 -3.88 -6.14
C TYR A 78 -18.89 -4.46 -6.50
N ILE A 79 -17.88 -3.63 -6.75
CA ILE A 79 -16.52 -4.12 -6.97
C ILE A 79 -15.96 -4.58 -5.63
N ARG A 80 -15.41 -5.80 -5.61
CA ARG A 80 -14.80 -6.39 -4.41
C ARG A 80 -13.70 -5.46 -3.91
N LYS A 81 -13.96 -4.80 -2.77
CA LYS A 81 -12.99 -3.90 -2.15
C LYS A 81 -11.76 -4.69 -1.71
N THR A 82 -10.59 -4.28 -2.17
CA THR A 82 -9.35 -4.62 -1.49
C THR A 82 -9.41 -3.97 -0.11
N PRO A 83 -9.10 -4.70 0.98
CA PRO A 83 -9.21 -4.14 2.33
C PRO A 83 -8.32 -2.91 2.56
N GLU A 84 -7.24 -2.79 1.80
CA GLU A 84 -6.25 -1.73 1.88
C GLU A 84 -5.52 -1.62 0.53
N VAL A 85 -5.30 -0.39 0.05
CA VAL A 85 -4.51 -0.05 -1.13
C VAL A 85 -3.33 0.80 -0.72
N ASN A 86 -2.13 0.30 -0.97
CA ASN A 86 -0.89 0.98 -0.64
C ASN A 86 -0.29 1.60 -1.91
N HIS A 87 -0.24 2.92 -2.00
CA HIS A 87 0.58 3.60 -2.98
C HIS A 87 2.00 3.70 -2.42
N ILE A 88 3.00 3.26 -3.18
CA ILE A 88 4.39 3.23 -2.75
C ILE A 88 5.20 4.04 -3.75
N THR A 89 5.96 5.02 -3.25
CA THR A 89 6.85 5.83 -4.09
C THR A 89 8.26 5.78 -3.53
N ILE A 90 9.17 5.15 -4.27
CA ILE A 90 10.60 5.09 -3.95
C ILE A 90 11.37 5.48 -5.21
N PRO A 91 11.94 6.70 -5.25
CA PRO A 91 12.70 7.16 -6.40
C PRO A 91 13.81 6.17 -6.76
N GLU A 92 14.04 6.00 -8.06
CA GLU A 92 15.13 5.20 -8.64
C GLU A 92 15.03 3.68 -8.37
N LEU A 93 13.98 3.23 -7.67
CA LEU A 93 13.75 1.80 -7.43
C LEU A 93 12.85 1.17 -8.48
N PHE A 94 11.84 1.91 -8.96
CA PHE A 94 10.86 1.42 -9.91
C PHE A 94 11.09 2.04 -11.29
N ASP A 95 11.38 1.19 -12.28
CA ASP A 95 11.57 1.62 -13.68
C ASP A 95 10.23 1.93 -14.36
N THR A 96 9.14 1.33 -13.87
CA THR A 96 7.78 1.46 -14.40
C THR A 96 6.75 1.50 -13.28
N GLU A 97 5.59 2.12 -13.54
CA GLU A 97 4.44 1.98 -12.65
C GLU A 97 3.93 0.54 -12.70
N GLU A 98 3.76 -0.08 -11.52
CA GLU A 98 3.29 -1.45 -11.41
C GLU A 98 2.06 -1.54 -10.50
N ILE A 99 1.00 -2.17 -11.02
CA ILE A 99 -0.26 -2.35 -10.29
C ILE A 99 -0.31 -3.78 -9.78
N ILE A 100 -0.16 -3.92 -8.47
CA ILE A 100 -0.19 -5.18 -7.74
C ILE A 100 -1.43 -5.21 -6.85
N LEU A 101 -1.95 -6.38 -6.50
CA LEU A 101 -3.18 -6.43 -5.71
C LEU A 101 -2.98 -5.78 -4.33
N GLY A 102 -3.64 -4.64 -4.12
CA GLY A 102 -3.54 -3.86 -2.89
C GLY A 102 -2.25 -3.04 -2.78
N SER A 103 -1.45 -2.93 -3.84
CA SER A 103 -0.25 -2.09 -3.87
C SER A 103 -0.01 -1.48 -5.26
N ILE A 104 0.28 -0.19 -5.34
CA ILE A 104 0.60 0.51 -6.58
C ILE A 104 1.98 1.12 -6.42
N LEU A 105 2.92 0.68 -7.25
CA LEU A 105 4.31 1.11 -7.22
C LEU A 105 4.47 2.25 -8.21
N HIS A 106 4.85 3.42 -7.71
CA HIS A 106 5.05 4.64 -8.48
C HIS A 106 6.54 4.93 -8.65
N ARG A 107 6.92 5.37 -9.84
CA ARG A 107 8.25 5.88 -10.15
C ARG A 107 8.57 7.18 -9.42
#